data_AF-A0A3N9UG16-F1
#
_entry.id   AF-A0A3N9UG16-F1
#
_cell.length_a   1.000
_cell.length_b   1.000
_cell.length_c   1.000
_cell.angle_alpha   90.00
_cell.angle_beta   90.00
_cell.angle_gamma   90.00
#
_symmetry.space_group_name_H-M   'P 1'
#
loop_
_entity.id
_entity.type
_entity.pdbx_description
1 polymer ?
#
loop_
_entity_poly.entity_id
_entity_poly.type
_entity_poly.pdbx_seq_one_letter_code
_entity_poly.pdbx_strand_id
1 'polypeptide(L)'
;MIKLTGEKVPKGNLNHRWVEDILYFDGPILSILKGSTTQDYFYYWCDADDRHNRWMILPVSREQIIEYKSSKITLLDICKNKKSVTFVDINEELNPKKGIDVSLDSVPDDYLPPEESYFDIDLCPSDGFLVEPELYDLKLDGDWYLEELVNLPKTYDQLYSFVYTLKNLIRDSVSSNAERIFSNYPWKGGFSTVNFYRDLNAVIPSFHEPKVDSIQYASPGQIRLELLRSVSSSVEELVNTCFKNREALTAHNKGVAGFLRDKEFSKVDGSDAGIVISKQDREFLSKGVSEFCRLMDISACEKDILRLSGNELVAVKIVMSVYRRVKRLFDFIERDMLKL
;
A
#
# COMPACT_ATOMS: atom_id res chain seq x y z
N MET A 1 -4.77 -32.23 -15.24
CA MET A 1 -4.17 -32.21 -13.89
C MET A 1 -3.45 -33.50 -13.47
N ILE A 2 -2.12 -33.45 -13.41
CA ILE A 2 -1.21 -34.51 -12.96
C ILE A 2 -1.37 -34.74 -11.44
N LYS A 3 -1.28 -35.96 -10.94
CA LYS A 3 -1.36 -36.22 -9.50
C LYS A 3 -0.01 -35.91 -8.83
N LEU A 4 -0.03 -35.01 -7.85
CA LEU A 4 1.16 -34.63 -7.08
C LEU A 4 1.27 -35.46 -5.79
N THR A 5 2.51 -35.72 -5.36
CA THR A 5 2.82 -36.36 -4.07
C THR A 5 3.74 -35.45 -3.27
N GLY A 6 3.35 -35.17 -2.03
CA GLY A 6 4.03 -34.20 -1.20
C GLY A 6 3.38 -34.03 0.17
N GLU A 7 3.91 -33.12 0.97
CA GLU A 7 3.40 -32.82 2.31
C GLU A 7 2.19 -31.89 2.24
N LYS A 8 1.20 -32.09 3.11
CA LYS A 8 0.00 -31.23 3.10
C LYS A 8 0.30 -29.90 3.77
N VAL A 9 0.04 -28.80 3.06
CA VAL A 9 0.12 -27.44 3.60
C VAL A 9 -1.24 -27.03 4.19
N PRO A 10 -1.30 -26.60 5.46
CA PRO A 10 -2.53 -26.10 6.06
C PRO A 10 -3.08 -24.89 5.31
N LYS A 11 -4.41 -24.80 5.17
CA LYS A 11 -5.07 -23.67 4.50
C LYS A 11 -4.70 -22.30 5.10
N GLY A 12 -4.43 -22.24 6.41
CA GLY A 12 -4.00 -21.02 7.10
C GLY A 12 -2.65 -20.47 6.60
N ASN A 13 -1.78 -21.33 6.07
CA ASN A 13 -0.49 -20.93 5.50
C ASN A 13 -0.61 -20.43 4.05
N LEU A 14 -1.83 -20.45 3.48
CA LEU A 14 -2.13 -19.96 2.13
C LEU A 14 -2.99 -18.70 2.17
N ASN A 15 -3.00 -18.00 3.31
CA ASN A 15 -3.72 -16.73 3.46
C ASN A 15 -2.89 -15.58 2.88
N HIS A 16 -2.67 -15.63 1.57
CA HIS A 16 -2.00 -14.59 0.82
C HIS A 16 -3.04 -13.68 0.19
N ARG A 17 -2.78 -12.38 0.22
CA ARG A 17 -3.66 -11.38 -0.40
C ARG A 17 -3.12 -11.04 -1.77
N TRP A 18 -3.99 -11.12 -2.77
CA TRP A 18 -3.70 -10.66 -4.12
C TRP A 18 -3.26 -9.20 -4.15
N VAL A 19 -2.20 -8.94 -4.92
CA VAL A 19 -1.63 -7.60 -5.13
C VAL A 19 -1.82 -7.20 -6.59
N GLU A 20 -1.38 -8.02 -7.54
CA GLU A 20 -1.52 -7.71 -8.97
C GLU A 20 -1.24 -8.95 -9.82
N ASP A 21 -1.81 -8.99 -11.03
CA ASP A 21 -1.39 -9.92 -12.08
C ASP A 21 -0.22 -9.29 -12.84
N ILE A 22 0.90 -10.00 -12.92
CA ILE A 22 2.12 -9.48 -13.53
C ILE A 22 2.31 -9.98 -14.97
N LEU A 23 1.72 -11.13 -15.31
CA LEU A 23 1.58 -11.63 -16.68
C LEU A 23 0.15 -12.14 -16.91
N TYR A 24 -0.47 -11.75 -18.01
CA TYR A 24 -1.87 -12.05 -18.34
C TYR A 24 -2.04 -12.38 -19.84
N PHE A 25 -2.71 -13.48 -20.15
CA PHE A 25 -3.14 -13.86 -21.50
C PHE A 25 -4.41 -14.70 -21.44
N ASP A 26 -5.57 -14.13 -21.81
CA ASP A 26 -6.90 -14.76 -21.65
C ASP A 26 -7.15 -15.33 -20.24
N GLY A 27 -6.45 -14.79 -19.25
CA GLY A 27 -6.37 -15.25 -17.87
C GLY A 27 -5.01 -14.94 -17.23
N PRO A 28 -4.93 -14.89 -15.89
CA PRO A 28 -3.66 -14.65 -15.20
C PRO A 28 -2.71 -15.85 -15.40
N ILE A 29 -1.49 -15.57 -15.86
CA ILE A 29 -0.40 -16.56 -15.97
C ILE A 29 0.45 -16.51 -14.70
N LEU A 30 0.77 -15.30 -14.26
CA LEU A 30 1.64 -15.05 -13.12
C LEU A 30 1.08 -13.89 -12.32
N SER A 31 0.83 -14.12 -11.03
CA SER A 31 0.33 -13.11 -10.12
C SER A 31 1.26 -12.95 -8.92
N ILE A 32 1.38 -11.73 -8.40
CA ILE A 32 2.06 -11.45 -7.13
C ILE A 32 1.03 -11.34 -6.01
N LEU A 33 1.30 -12.06 -4.92
CA LEU A 33 0.48 -12.07 -3.71
C LEU A 33 1.37 -11.76 -2.50
N LYS A 34 0.83 -11.00 -1.55
CA LYS A 34 1.51 -10.66 -0.28
C LYS A 34 1.04 -11.60 0.83
N GLY A 35 1.96 -12.25 1.53
CA GLY A 35 1.64 -13.04 2.72
C GLY A 35 1.73 -12.22 4.00
N SER A 36 2.57 -12.65 4.94
CA SER A 36 2.93 -11.84 6.11
C SER A 36 3.76 -10.61 5.68
N THR A 37 3.98 -9.67 6.61
CA THR A 37 4.48 -8.31 6.35
C THR A 37 5.75 -8.21 5.48
N THR A 38 6.55 -9.27 5.37
CA THR A 38 7.86 -9.23 4.69
C THR A 38 8.03 -10.27 3.58
N GLN A 39 6.99 -11.03 3.21
CA GLN A 39 7.13 -12.11 2.22
C GLN A 39 6.06 -12.03 1.13
N ASP A 40 6.52 -11.97 -0.11
CA ASP A 40 5.67 -12.08 -1.29
C ASP A 40 5.81 -13.44 -1.95
N TYR A 41 4.84 -13.73 -2.79
CA TYR A 41 4.71 -14.99 -3.50
C TYR A 41 4.34 -14.72 -4.94
N PHE A 42 5.02 -15.41 -5.85
CA PHE A 42 4.52 -15.61 -7.19
C PHE A 42 3.59 -16.81 -7.23
N TYR A 43 2.44 -16.62 -7.84
CA TYR A 43 1.49 -17.66 -8.18
C TYR A 43 1.57 -17.84 -9.68
N TYR A 44 2.17 -18.95 -10.11
CA TYR A 44 2.34 -19.33 -11.51
C TYR A 44 1.28 -20.36 -11.88
N TRP A 45 0.49 -20.08 -12.91
CA TRP A 45 -0.53 -20.99 -13.42
C TRP A 45 0.14 -22.17 -14.14
N CYS A 46 -0.30 -23.40 -13.84
CA CYS A 46 0.30 -24.61 -14.41
C CYS A 46 -0.66 -25.40 -15.30
N ASP A 47 -1.90 -25.59 -14.86
CA ASP A 47 -2.85 -26.52 -15.50
C ASP A 47 -4.27 -26.24 -14.98
N ALA A 48 -5.28 -26.76 -15.67
CA ALA A 48 -6.67 -26.68 -15.24
C ALA A 48 -7.41 -28.01 -15.46
N ASP A 49 -8.50 -28.19 -14.71
CA ASP A 49 -9.57 -29.13 -15.05
C ASP A 49 -10.91 -28.39 -15.14
N ASP A 50 -12.00 -29.12 -15.36
CA ASP A 50 -13.35 -28.54 -15.47
C ASP A 50 -13.83 -27.77 -14.21
N ARG A 51 -13.08 -27.80 -13.11
CA ARG A 51 -13.50 -27.26 -11.81
C ARG A 51 -12.44 -26.41 -11.10
N HIS A 52 -11.16 -26.54 -11.43
CA HIS A 52 -10.06 -25.91 -10.72
C HIS A 52 -8.91 -25.52 -11.64
N ASN A 53 -8.25 -24.44 -11.28
CA ASN A 53 -6.94 -24.04 -11.78
C ASN A 53 -5.87 -24.42 -10.77
N ARG A 54 -4.77 -25.01 -11.25
CA ARG A 54 -3.61 -25.34 -10.44
C ARG A 54 -2.56 -24.26 -10.55
N TRP A 55 -2.07 -23.85 -9.39
CA TRP A 55 -1.07 -22.82 -9.22
C TRP A 55 0.13 -23.35 -8.46
N MET A 56 1.32 -23.04 -8.95
CA MET A 56 2.58 -23.17 -8.21
C MET A 56 2.86 -21.87 -7.45
N ILE A 57 3.14 -22.00 -6.16
CA ILE A 57 3.43 -20.89 -5.25
C ILE A 57 4.92 -20.87 -4.98
N LEU A 58 5.56 -19.75 -5.31
CA LEU A 58 6.99 -19.52 -5.13
C LEU A 58 7.21 -18.32 -4.20
N PRO A 59 7.84 -18.50 -3.02
CA PRO A 59 8.24 -17.36 -2.21
C PRO A 59 9.33 -16.57 -2.92
N VAL A 60 9.13 -15.27 -3.07
CA VAL A 60 10.05 -14.36 -3.77
C VAL A 60 10.51 -13.22 -2.87
N SER A 61 11.78 -12.86 -2.98
CA SER A 61 12.32 -11.66 -2.35
C SER A 61 12.13 -10.43 -3.24
N ARG A 62 12.23 -9.23 -2.66
CA ARG A 62 12.18 -7.97 -3.42
C ARG A 62 13.24 -7.93 -4.52
N GLU A 63 14.44 -8.41 -4.21
CA GLU A 63 15.55 -8.49 -5.15
C GLU A 63 15.21 -9.40 -6.35
N GLN A 64 14.64 -10.59 -6.10
CA GLN A 64 14.19 -11.48 -7.16
C GLN A 64 13.08 -10.89 -8.03
N ILE A 65 12.15 -10.13 -7.43
CA ILE A 65 11.09 -9.45 -8.20
C ILE A 65 11.71 -8.44 -9.17
N ILE A 66 12.65 -7.61 -8.69
CA ILE A 66 13.34 -6.59 -9.50
C ILE A 66 14.21 -7.25 -10.60
N GLU A 67 14.95 -8.30 -10.26
CA GLU A 67 15.78 -9.03 -11.23
C GLU A 67 14.94 -9.72 -12.31
N TYR A 68 13.82 -10.34 -11.94
CA TYR A 68 12.90 -10.98 -12.87
C TYR A 68 12.30 -9.95 -13.84
N LYS A 69 11.77 -8.86 -13.28
CA LYS A 69 11.16 -7.76 -14.04
C LYS A 69 12.15 -7.09 -15.00
N SER A 70 13.41 -6.96 -14.60
CA SER A 70 14.49 -6.46 -15.46
C SER A 70 15.06 -7.50 -16.43
N SER A 71 14.42 -8.67 -16.55
CA SER A 71 14.84 -9.80 -17.40
C SER A 71 16.27 -10.28 -17.13
N LYS A 72 16.77 -10.13 -15.90
CA LYS A 72 18.09 -10.63 -15.48
C LYS A 72 18.05 -12.10 -15.07
N ILE A 73 16.91 -12.55 -14.56
CA ILE A 73 16.64 -13.94 -14.20
C ILE A 73 15.32 -14.38 -14.78
N THR A 74 15.15 -15.68 -14.98
CA THR A 74 13.90 -16.29 -15.45
C THR A 74 13.03 -16.74 -14.28
N LEU A 75 11.75 -17.01 -14.52
CA LEU A 75 10.88 -17.63 -13.51
C LEU A 75 11.38 -19.03 -13.14
N LEU A 76 11.98 -19.75 -14.10
CA LEU A 76 12.62 -21.03 -13.86
C LEU A 76 13.81 -20.91 -12.90
N ASP A 77 14.64 -19.87 -13.00
CA ASP A 77 15.75 -19.63 -12.07
C ASP A 77 15.26 -19.40 -10.64
N ILE A 78 14.14 -18.68 -10.49
CA ILE A 78 13.50 -18.49 -9.17
C ILE A 78 13.05 -19.84 -8.60
N CYS A 79 12.48 -20.71 -9.44
CA CYS A 79 12.01 -22.05 -9.06
C CYS A 79 13.18 -22.99 -8.68
N LYS A 80 14.22 -23.05 -9.52
CA LYS A 80 15.39 -23.93 -9.34
C LYS A 80 16.20 -23.64 -8.08
N ASN A 81 16.11 -22.42 -7.55
CA ASN A 81 16.75 -22.02 -6.30
C ASN A 81 16.00 -22.50 -5.04
N LYS A 82 14.91 -23.26 -5.17
CA LYS A 82 14.10 -23.77 -4.05
C LYS A 82 14.32 -25.27 -3.84
N LYS A 83 14.16 -25.74 -2.61
CA LYS A 83 14.16 -27.18 -2.28
C LYS A 83 12.82 -27.84 -2.57
N SER A 84 11.74 -27.11 -2.33
CA SER A 84 10.37 -27.52 -2.59
C SER A 84 9.54 -26.33 -3.05
N VAL A 85 8.41 -26.63 -3.69
CA VAL A 85 7.43 -25.64 -4.14
C VAL A 85 6.04 -26.10 -3.72
N THR A 86 5.18 -25.15 -3.38
CA THR A 86 3.82 -25.45 -2.94
C THR A 86 2.85 -25.34 -4.11
N PHE A 87 1.99 -26.35 -4.32
CA PHE A 87 0.90 -26.29 -5.26
C PHE A 87 -0.44 -26.08 -4.56
N VAL A 88 -1.32 -25.33 -5.19
CA VAL A 88 -2.71 -25.15 -4.75
C VAL A 88 -3.67 -25.25 -5.92
N ASP A 89 -4.79 -25.92 -5.71
CA ASP A 89 -5.91 -25.94 -6.67
C ASP A 89 -6.94 -24.90 -6.19
N ILE A 90 -7.32 -23.97 -7.07
CA ILE A 90 -8.25 -22.87 -6.80
C ILE A 90 -9.45 -23.02 -7.73
N ASN A 91 -10.67 -23.00 -7.20
CA ASN A 91 -11.90 -23.03 -8.00
C ASN A 91 -12.31 -21.63 -8.48
N GLU A 92 -13.37 -21.54 -9.29
CA GLU A 92 -13.91 -20.27 -9.80
C GLU A 92 -14.34 -19.28 -8.69
N GLU A 93 -14.68 -19.78 -7.50
CA GLU A 93 -15.04 -18.97 -6.33
C GLU A 93 -13.81 -18.46 -5.55
N LEU A 94 -12.60 -18.64 -6.07
CA LEU A 94 -11.33 -18.28 -5.42
C LEU A 94 -11.11 -18.97 -4.06
N ASN A 95 -11.74 -20.13 -3.85
CA ASN A 95 -11.58 -20.94 -2.65
C ASN A 95 -10.42 -21.93 -2.83
N PRO A 96 -9.25 -21.72 -2.18
CA PRO A 96 -8.15 -22.65 -2.30
C PRO A 96 -8.47 -23.97 -1.59
N LYS A 97 -8.15 -25.09 -2.24
CA LYS A 97 -8.00 -26.39 -1.58
C LYS A 97 -6.80 -26.38 -0.62
N LYS A 98 -6.58 -27.50 0.08
CA LYS A 98 -5.33 -27.72 0.85
C LYS A 98 -4.15 -27.72 -0.12
N GLY A 99 -3.09 -26.98 0.22
CA GLY A 99 -1.87 -26.99 -0.58
C GLY A 99 -1.09 -28.28 -0.40
N ILE A 100 -0.20 -28.55 -1.35
CA ILE A 100 0.73 -29.69 -1.30
C ILE A 100 2.13 -29.13 -1.56
N ASP A 101 3.04 -29.33 -0.61
CA ASP A 101 4.45 -29.02 -0.77
C ASP A 101 5.16 -30.20 -1.45
N VAL A 102 5.76 -29.94 -2.60
CA VAL A 102 6.36 -30.95 -3.47
C VAL A 102 7.85 -30.65 -3.58
N SER A 103 8.69 -31.67 -3.34
CA SER A 103 10.13 -31.58 -3.59
C SER A 103 10.38 -31.17 -5.04
N LEU A 104 11.31 -30.25 -5.29
CA LEU A 104 11.55 -29.73 -6.63
C LEU A 104 11.87 -30.86 -7.64
N ASP A 105 12.66 -31.86 -7.22
CA ASP A 105 13.00 -33.04 -8.03
C ASP A 105 11.81 -33.93 -8.41
N SER A 106 10.66 -33.75 -7.75
CA SER A 106 9.41 -34.49 -7.98
C SER A 106 8.35 -33.65 -8.71
N VAL A 107 8.67 -32.41 -9.09
CA VAL A 107 7.77 -31.55 -9.87
C VAL A 107 7.73 -32.08 -11.30
N PRO A 108 6.54 -32.30 -11.89
CA PRO A 108 6.43 -32.68 -13.29
C PRO A 108 7.04 -31.60 -14.21
N ASP A 109 7.78 -32.02 -15.25
CA ASP A 109 8.40 -31.10 -16.21
C ASP A 109 7.38 -30.13 -16.83
N ASP A 110 6.17 -30.61 -17.13
CA ASP A 110 5.06 -29.80 -17.68
C ASP A 110 4.62 -28.65 -16.76
N TYR A 111 4.95 -28.70 -15.46
CA TYR A 111 4.62 -27.65 -14.50
C TYR A 111 5.77 -26.69 -14.24
N LEU A 112 6.99 -27.00 -14.69
CA LEU A 112 8.11 -26.09 -14.58
C LEU A 112 7.99 -24.95 -15.61
N PRO A 113 8.34 -23.71 -15.24
CA PRO A 113 8.43 -22.63 -16.21
C PRO A 113 9.44 -22.97 -17.34
N PRO A 114 9.21 -22.52 -18.59
CA PRO A 114 10.17 -22.70 -19.67
C PRO A 114 11.54 -22.10 -19.36
N GLU A 115 12.60 -22.55 -20.04
CA GLU A 115 13.95 -21.99 -19.86
C GLU A 115 14.00 -20.49 -20.15
N GLU A 116 13.30 -20.03 -21.20
CA GLU A 116 13.22 -18.61 -21.58
C GLU A 116 12.05 -17.88 -20.91
N SER A 117 11.67 -18.29 -19.70
CA SER A 117 10.58 -17.68 -18.92
C SER A 117 10.97 -16.33 -18.31
N TYR A 118 11.53 -15.42 -19.10
CA TYR A 118 11.79 -14.03 -18.69
C TYR A 118 10.48 -13.25 -18.51
N PHE A 119 10.57 -12.08 -17.87
CA PHE A 119 9.43 -11.18 -17.79
C PHE A 119 9.07 -10.64 -19.18
N ASP A 120 7.84 -10.87 -19.60
CA ASP A 120 7.31 -10.38 -20.87
C ASP A 120 6.46 -9.13 -20.65
N ILE A 121 6.96 -7.99 -21.11
CA ILE A 121 6.28 -6.70 -20.98
C ILE A 121 4.97 -6.65 -21.79
N ASP A 122 4.88 -7.38 -22.90
CA ASP A 122 3.69 -7.39 -23.76
C ASP A 122 2.52 -8.15 -23.10
N LEU A 123 2.83 -9.01 -22.13
CA LEU A 123 1.85 -9.72 -21.31
C LEU A 123 1.56 -9.02 -19.98
N CYS A 124 2.22 -7.90 -19.67
CA CYS A 124 2.01 -7.19 -18.42
C CYS A 124 0.73 -6.35 -18.49
N PRO A 125 -0.28 -6.59 -17.64
CA PRO A 125 -1.57 -5.90 -17.74
C PRO A 125 -1.53 -4.46 -17.19
N SER A 126 -0.47 -4.05 -16.49
CA SER A 126 -0.40 -2.73 -15.87
C SER A 126 1.00 -2.11 -15.87
N ASP A 127 1.07 -0.83 -16.24
CA ASP A 127 2.30 -0.03 -16.15
C ASP A 127 2.76 0.18 -14.70
N GLY A 128 1.86 0.00 -13.73
CA GLY A 128 2.16 0.18 -12.31
C GLY A 128 3.23 -0.77 -11.81
N PHE A 129 3.26 -2.02 -12.29
CA PHE A 129 4.32 -2.97 -11.97
C PHE A 129 5.67 -2.55 -12.58
N LEU A 130 5.66 -1.76 -13.66
CA LEU A 130 6.84 -1.37 -14.43
C LEU A 130 7.71 -0.30 -13.77
N VAL A 131 7.17 0.48 -12.82
CA VAL A 131 7.94 1.54 -12.16
C VAL A 131 8.92 0.94 -11.14
N GLU A 132 10.20 1.28 -11.25
CA GLU A 132 11.22 0.85 -10.28
C GLU A 132 11.29 1.82 -9.09
N PRO A 133 11.56 1.31 -7.88
CA PRO A 133 11.90 2.16 -6.75
C PRO A 133 13.30 2.79 -6.96
N GLU A 134 13.46 4.00 -6.46
CA GLU A 134 14.70 4.79 -6.51
C GLU A 134 15.21 5.07 -5.10
N LEU A 135 16.50 5.38 -5.00
CA LEU A 135 17.10 5.87 -3.76
C LEU A 135 16.70 7.33 -3.52
N TYR A 136 16.17 7.58 -2.33
CA TYR A 136 15.72 8.88 -1.85
C TYR A 136 16.31 9.17 -0.48
N ASP A 137 16.94 10.33 -0.31
CA ASP A 137 17.60 10.70 0.94
C ASP A 137 16.71 11.64 1.77
N LEU A 138 16.26 11.17 2.94
CA LEU A 138 15.75 12.06 4.00
C LEU A 138 16.95 12.67 4.72
N LYS A 139 17.17 13.96 4.55
CA LYS A 139 18.31 14.66 5.17
C LYS A 139 18.00 14.97 6.63
N LEU A 140 18.93 14.57 7.50
CA LEU A 140 18.84 14.74 8.95
C LEU A 140 19.92 15.72 9.43
N ASP A 141 19.51 16.69 10.24
CA ASP A 141 20.39 17.67 10.89
C ASP A 141 20.05 17.79 12.38
N GLY A 142 20.93 18.43 13.14
CA GLY A 142 20.73 18.66 14.57
C GLY A 142 20.80 17.40 15.44
N ASP A 143 20.35 17.53 16.68
CA ASP A 143 20.40 16.46 17.69
C ASP A 143 19.09 15.65 17.70
N TRP A 144 19.20 14.36 17.39
CA TRP A 144 18.07 13.44 17.33
C TRP A 144 17.96 12.57 18.57
N TYR A 145 16.80 12.59 19.21
CA TYR A 145 16.44 11.62 20.23
C TYR A 145 15.92 10.32 19.60
N LEU A 146 16.08 9.20 20.31
CA LEU A 146 15.62 7.89 19.83
C LEU A 146 14.12 7.90 19.50
N GLU A 147 13.31 8.59 20.29
CA GLU A 147 11.88 8.73 20.03
C GLU A 147 11.60 9.44 18.69
N GLU A 148 12.38 10.46 18.34
CA GLU A 148 12.27 11.18 17.08
C GLU A 148 12.68 10.30 15.88
N LEU A 149 13.75 9.51 16.04
CA LEU A 149 14.21 8.53 15.02
C LEU A 149 13.21 7.39 14.78
N VAL A 150 12.36 7.08 15.76
CA VAL A 150 11.26 6.11 15.59
C VAL A 150 10.03 6.77 14.96
N ASN A 151 9.72 8.01 15.37
CA ASN A 151 8.50 8.70 14.96
C ASN A 151 8.58 9.29 13.55
N LEU A 152 9.75 9.75 13.09
CA LEU A 152 9.92 10.31 11.74
C LEU A 152 9.62 9.26 10.66
N PRO A 153 10.30 8.09 10.59
CA PRO A 153 10.05 7.11 9.53
C PRO A 153 8.60 6.63 9.55
N LYS A 154 8.03 6.41 10.73
CA LYS A 154 6.64 6.03 10.90
C LYS A 154 5.66 7.08 10.36
N THR A 155 5.92 8.36 10.63
CA THR A 155 5.06 9.45 10.13
C THR A 155 5.21 9.60 8.62
N TYR A 156 6.44 9.47 8.11
CA TYR A 156 6.72 9.50 6.69
C TYR A 156 6.01 8.35 5.95
N ASP A 157 6.12 7.11 6.43
CA ASP A 157 5.45 5.93 5.85
C ASP A 157 3.91 6.09 5.82
N GLN A 158 3.34 6.72 6.85
CA GLN A 158 1.91 7.05 6.85
C GLN A 158 1.52 8.08 5.80
N LEU A 159 2.35 9.10 5.55
CA LEU A 159 2.10 10.07 4.48
C LEU A 159 2.32 9.43 3.10
N TYR A 160 3.39 8.64 2.96
CA TYR A 160 3.70 7.90 1.76
C TYR A 160 2.58 6.95 1.37
N SER A 161 2.05 6.14 2.29
CA SER A 161 0.92 5.24 2.02
C SER A 161 -0.34 5.96 1.58
N PHE A 162 -0.67 7.10 2.20
CA PHE A 162 -1.81 7.92 1.78
C PHE A 162 -1.65 8.47 0.36
N VAL A 163 -0.50 9.07 0.06
CA VAL A 163 -0.20 9.63 -1.27
C VAL A 163 -0.12 8.52 -2.32
N TYR A 164 0.52 7.39 -2.00
CA TYR A 164 0.61 6.22 -2.86
C TYR A 164 -0.77 5.74 -3.26
N THR A 165 -1.68 5.53 -2.29
CA THR A 165 -3.03 5.04 -2.58
C THR A 165 -3.77 5.98 -3.53
N LEU A 166 -3.76 7.29 -3.28
CA LEU A 166 -4.47 8.25 -4.13
C LEU A 166 -3.89 8.34 -5.54
N LYS A 167 -2.56 8.28 -5.70
CA LYS A 167 -1.91 8.34 -7.02
C LYS A 167 -2.09 7.06 -7.84
N ASN A 168 -2.42 5.95 -7.20
CA ASN A 168 -2.50 4.64 -7.83
C ASN A 168 -3.95 4.10 -7.91
N LEU A 169 -4.97 4.93 -7.76
CA LEU A 169 -6.39 4.52 -7.87
C LEU A 169 -6.79 4.01 -9.27
N ILE A 170 -5.96 4.19 -10.29
CA ILE A 170 -6.17 3.58 -11.61
C ILE A 170 -5.96 2.06 -11.57
N ARG A 171 -5.24 1.54 -10.57
CA ARG A 171 -4.99 0.11 -10.40
C ARG A 171 -6.12 -0.51 -9.62
N ASP A 172 -6.77 -1.54 -10.18
CA ASP A 172 -7.92 -2.20 -9.58
C ASP A 172 -7.63 -2.76 -8.17
N SER A 173 -6.42 -3.27 -7.96
CA SER A 173 -5.99 -3.76 -6.64
C SER A 173 -5.90 -2.66 -5.60
N VAL A 174 -5.50 -1.46 -5.99
CA VAL A 174 -5.42 -0.30 -5.10
C VAL A 174 -6.79 0.30 -4.90
N SER A 175 -7.57 0.50 -5.96
CA SER A 175 -8.90 1.14 -5.90
C SER A 175 -9.89 0.34 -5.06
N SER A 176 -9.98 -0.97 -5.28
CA SER A 176 -10.89 -1.86 -4.55
C SER A 176 -10.56 -1.91 -3.06
N ASN A 177 -9.27 -1.91 -2.72
CA ASN A 177 -8.85 -1.83 -1.32
C ASN A 177 -9.08 -0.43 -0.73
N ALA A 178 -8.84 0.64 -1.49
CA ALA A 178 -9.03 2.01 -1.03
C ALA A 178 -10.50 2.28 -0.68
N GLU A 179 -11.45 1.81 -1.50
CA GLU A 179 -12.89 1.93 -1.23
C GLU A 179 -13.24 1.31 0.12
N ARG A 180 -12.82 0.07 0.34
CA ARG A 180 -13.01 -0.64 1.61
C ARG A 180 -12.36 0.09 2.78
N ILE A 181 -11.14 0.60 2.61
CA ILE A 181 -10.36 1.21 3.71
C ILE A 181 -10.92 2.58 4.11
N PHE A 182 -11.30 3.41 3.15
CA PHE A 182 -11.80 4.76 3.44
C PHE A 182 -13.18 4.74 4.08
N SER A 183 -14.07 3.83 3.68
CA SER A 183 -15.44 3.78 4.19
C SER A 183 -15.60 3.02 5.52
N ASN A 184 -14.74 2.05 5.83
CA ASN A 184 -15.05 1.05 6.86
C ASN A 184 -14.69 1.42 8.30
N TYR A 185 -14.05 2.57 8.53
CA TYR A 185 -13.69 2.95 9.88
C TYR A 185 -14.70 3.90 10.52
N PRO A 186 -14.97 3.73 11.81
CA PRO A 186 -15.95 4.56 12.50
C PRO A 186 -15.48 5.98 12.77
N TRP A 187 -14.17 6.24 12.72
CA TRP A 187 -13.55 7.54 13.00
C TRP A 187 -14.02 8.19 14.33
N LYS A 188 -14.20 7.37 15.37
CA LYS A 188 -14.57 7.78 16.74
C LYS A 188 -13.35 8.07 17.64
N GLY A 189 -12.13 7.93 17.14
CA GLY A 189 -10.92 8.15 17.93
C GLY A 189 -9.64 7.60 17.29
N GLY A 190 -8.59 7.48 18.11
CA GLY A 190 -7.24 7.08 17.67
C GLY A 190 -7.18 5.69 17.04
N PHE A 191 -8.02 4.75 17.48
CA PHE A 191 -8.06 3.38 16.93
C PHE A 191 -8.31 3.35 15.42
N SER A 192 -9.29 4.10 14.93
CA SER A 192 -9.58 4.23 13.49
C SER A 192 -8.38 4.78 12.73
N THR A 193 -7.72 5.78 13.31
CA THR A 193 -6.56 6.42 12.70
C THR A 193 -5.35 5.49 12.61
N VAL A 194 -5.14 4.57 13.57
CA VAL A 194 -4.03 3.61 13.49
C VAL A 194 -4.31 2.55 12.43
N ASN A 195 -5.50 1.96 12.45
CA ASN A 195 -5.84 0.89 11.51
C ASN A 195 -5.94 1.39 10.07
N PHE A 196 -6.48 2.60 9.85
CA PHE A 196 -6.56 3.19 8.51
C PHE A 196 -5.20 3.23 7.81
N TYR A 197 -4.15 3.75 8.46
CA TYR A 197 -2.84 3.83 7.81
C TYR A 197 -2.12 2.48 7.76
N ARG A 198 -2.36 1.59 8.73
CA ARG A 198 -1.86 0.20 8.63
C ARG A 198 -2.43 -0.48 7.39
N ASP A 199 -3.72 -0.35 7.17
CA ASP A 199 -4.38 -0.99 6.04
C ASP A 199 -4.03 -0.30 4.72
N LEU A 200 -3.80 1.02 4.69
CA LEU A 200 -3.25 1.73 3.52
C LEU A 200 -1.84 1.27 3.16
N ASN A 201 -0.92 1.17 4.14
CA ASN A 201 0.42 0.65 3.91
C ASN A 201 0.34 -0.79 3.36
N ALA A 202 -0.61 -1.58 3.87
CA ALA A 202 -0.83 -2.92 3.32
C ALA A 202 -1.25 -2.89 1.84
N VAL A 203 -1.89 -1.84 1.31
CA VAL A 203 -2.23 -1.77 -0.14
C VAL A 203 -0.98 -1.67 -1.02
N ILE A 204 0.14 -1.20 -0.49
CA ILE A 204 1.36 -0.99 -1.25
C ILE A 204 2.00 -2.35 -1.57
N PRO A 205 2.27 -2.65 -2.86
CA PRO A 205 3.11 -3.77 -3.25
C PRO A 205 4.46 -3.67 -2.55
N SER A 206 5.01 -4.80 -2.11
CA SER A 206 6.26 -4.83 -1.34
C SER A 206 7.46 -4.18 -2.01
N PHE A 207 7.54 -4.19 -3.35
CA PHE A 207 8.60 -3.58 -4.14
C PHE A 207 8.43 -2.05 -4.27
N HIS A 208 7.28 -1.50 -3.88
CA HIS A 208 7.02 -0.07 -3.77
C HIS A 208 6.97 0.44 -2.33
N GLU A 209 6.95 -0.47 -1.36
CA GLU A 209 6.98 -0.14 0.06
C GLU A 209 8.32 0.54 0.41
N PRO A 210 8.32 1.63 1.20
CA PRO A 210 9.56 2.28 1.61
C PRO A 210 10.47 1.32 2.38
N LYS A 211 11.66 1.05 1.85
CA LYS A 211 12.69 0.22 2.50
C LYS A 211 13.85 1.09 2.92
N VAL A 212 14.37 0.90 4.14
CA VAL A 212 15.61 1.56 4.56
C VAL A 212 16.77 0.87 3.86
N ASP A 213 17.50 1.63 3.04
CA ASP A 213 18.76 1.19 2.43
C ASP A 213 19.92 1.39 3.40
N SER A 214 20.04 2.61 3.94
CA SER A 214 21.12 2.95 4.87
C SER A 214 20.72 4.11 5.79
N ILE A 215 21.35 4.15 6.97
CA ILE A 215 21.25 5.27 7.91
C ILE A 215 22.67 5.73 8.20
N GLN A 216 22.96 7.00 7.90
CA GLN A 216 24.20 7.65 8.26
C GLN A 216 23.91 8.71 9.32
N TYR A 217 24.41 8.48 10.53
CA TYR A 217 24.28 9.40 11.64
C TYR A 217 25.59 10.16 11.88
N ALA A 218 25.63 11.42 11.45
CA ALA A 218 26.61 12.44 11.82
C ALA A 218 26.13 13.74 11.14
N SER A 219 25.69 14.77 11.87
CA SER A 219 25.13 15.97 11.23
C SER A 219 26.17 16.63 10.29
N PRO A 220 25.87 16.80 8.99
CA PRO A 220 24.63 16.40 8.30
C PRO A 220 24.54 14.90 7.99
N GLY A 221 23.50 14.25 8.52
CA GLY A 221 23.21 12.82 8.36
C GLY A 221 22.08 12.57 7.36
N GLN A 222 21.73 11.29 7.13
CA GLN A 222 20.63 10.92 6.26
C GLN A 222 20.04 9.54 6.58
N ILE A 223 18.74 9.39 6.31
CA ILE A 223 18.10 8.09 6.14
C ILE A 223 17.87 7.93 4.63
N ARG A 224 18.57 6.98 4.02
CA ARG A 224 18.38 6.63 2.63
C ARG A 224 17.30 5.57 2.52
N LEU A 225 16.28 5.87 1.72
CA LEU A 225 15.14 5.01 1.45
C LEU A 225 15.14 4.55 0.00
N GLU A 226 14.67 3.34 -0.24
CA GLU A 226 14.37 2.79 -1.56
C GLU A 226 12.84 2.79 -1.73
N LEU A 227 12.31 3.66 -2.60
CA LEU A 227 10.87 3.91 -2.75
C LEU A 227 10.52 4.56 -4.09
N LEU A 228 9.23 4.74 -4.41
CA LEU A 228 8.83 5.44 -5.63
C LEU A 228 9.08 6.94 -5.53
N ARG A 229 9.98 7.45 -6.38
CA ARG A 229 10.33 8.87 -6.39
C ARG A 229 9.13 9.78 -6.60
N SER A 230 8.27 9.43 -7.56
CA SER A 230 7.05 10.19 -7.87
C SER A 230 6.09 10.32 -6.68
N VAL A 231 6.10 9.37 -5.74
CA VAL A 231 5.30 9.41 -4.51
C VAL A 231 6.02 10.23 -3.45
N SER A 232 7.33 10.02 -3.27
CA SER A 232 8.12 10.81 -2.31
C SER A 232 8.12 12.30 -2.60
N SER A 233 8.23 12.71 -3.88
CA SER A 233 8.16 14.13 -4.26
C SER A 233 6.79 14.73 -3.95
N SER A 234 5.70 13.97 -4.09
CA SER A 234 4.37 14.43 -3.67
C SER A 234 4.21 14.50 -2.14
N VAL A 235 4.90 13.64 -1.38
CA VAL A 235 4.95 13.76 0.10
C VAL A 235 5.72 15.01 0.51
N GLU A 236 6.88 15.26 -0.11
CA GLU A 236 7.70 16.46 0.11
C GLU A 236 6.89 17.73 -0.18
N GLU A 237 6.23 17.79 -1.35
CA GLU A 237 5.39 18.91 -1.76
C GLU A 237 4.22 19.13 -0.79
N LEU A 238 3.53 18.06 -0.38
CA LEU A 238 2.47 18.11 0.62
C LEU A 238 2.98 18.72 1.93
N VAL A 239 4.11 18.24 2.46
CA VAL A 239 4.65 18.72 3.74
C VAL A 239 5.11 20.17 3.62
N ASN A 240 5.84 20.52 2.57
CA ASN A 240 6.37 21.86 2.33
C ASN A 240 5.24 22.88 2.13
N THR A 241 4.19 22.54 1.39
CA THR A 241 3.01 23.40 1.22
C THR A 241 2.24 23.57 2.53
N CYS A 242 2.03 22.48 3.28
CA CYS A 242 1.37 22.57 4.58
C CYS A 242 2.16 23.45 5.56
N PHE A 243 3.49 23.37 5.55
CA PHE A 243 4.35 24.18 6.41
C PHE A 243 4.25 25.68 6.07
N LYS A 244 4.23 26.01 4.77
CA LYS A 244 3.97 27.38 4.28
C LYS A 244 2.60 27.89 4.73
N ASN A 245 1.58 27.03 4.70
CA ASN A 245 0.19 27.35 5.05
C ASN A 245 -0.18 27.05 6.52
N ARG A 246 0.80 26.83 7.41
CA ARG A 246 0.58 26.25 8.76
C ARG A 246 -0.39 27.04 9.65
N GLU A 247 -0.37 28.37 9.56
CA GLU A 247 -1.28 29.23 10.32
C GLU A 247 -2.73 29.07 9.85
N ALA A 248 -2.95 29.13 8.53
CA ALA A 248 -4.26 28.95 7.91
C ALA A 248 -4.82 27.54 8.18
N LEU A 249 -3.98 26.50 8.04
CA LEU A 249 -4.36 25.13 8.35
C LEU A 249 -4.70 24.94 9.83
N THR A 250 -3.96 25.57 10.74
CA THR A 250 -4.25 25.53 12.18
C THR A 250 -5.59 26.18 12.49
N ALA A 251 -5.86 27.36 11.92
CA ALA A 251 -7.13 28.06 12.09
C ALA A 251 -8.30 27.26 11.52
N HIS A 252 -8.16 26.74 10.30
CA HIS A 252 -9.18 25.93 9.63
C HIS A 252 -9.48 24.64 10.40
N ASN A 253 -8.44 23.90 10.80
CA ASN A 253 -8.60 22.69 11.61
C ASN A 253 -9.29 22.97 12.95
N LYS A 254 -8.99 24.11 13.60
CA LYS A 254 -9.67 24.52 14.84
C LYS A 254 -11.16 24.80 14.59
N GLY A 255 -11.50 25.47 13.49
CA GLY A 255 -12.88 25.75 13.10
C GLY A 255 -13.68 24.48 12.84
N VAL A 256 -13.14 23.57 12.02
CA VAL A 256 -13.76 22.27 11.73
C VAL A 256 -13.89 21.42 13.00
N ALA A 257 -12.85 21.35 13.83
CA ALA A 257 -12.90 20.60 15.10
C ALA A 257 -13.95 21.16 16.06
N GLY A 258 -14.12 22.49 16.11
CA GLY A 258 -15.19 23.15 16.87
C GLY A 258 -16.57 22.70 16.39
N PHE A 259 -16.82 22.78 15.09
CA PHE A 259 -18.07 22.31 14.48
C PHE A 259 -18.36 20.83 14.79
N LEU A 260 -17.38 19.94 14.62
CA LEU A 260 -17.54 18.50 14.91
C LEU A 260 -17.83 18.21 16.40
N ARG A 261 -17.38 19.06 17.31
CA ARG A 261 -17.68 18.95 18.73
C ARG A 261 -19.08 19.46 19.02
N ASP A 262 -19.43 20.63 18.50
CA ASP A 262 -20.71 21.29 18.76
C ASP A 262 -21.89 20.50 18.19
N LYS A 263 -21.67 19.76 17.09
CA LYS A 263 -22.64 18.82 16.49
C LYS A 263 -22.56 17.39 17.03
N GLU A 264 -21.69 17.14 18.02
CA GLU A 264 -21.37 15.81 18.56
C GLU A 264 -20.89 14.75 17.53
N PHE A 265 -20.59 15.14 16.29
CA PHE A 265 -20.08 14.27 15.23
C PHE A 265 -18.73 13.61 15.54
N SER A 266 -18.00 14.12 16.53
CA SER A 266 -16.81 13.47 17.06
C SER A 266 -17.08 12.07 17.64
N LYS A 267 -18.28 11.83 18.19
CA LYS A 267 -18.71 10.56 18.79
C LYS A 267 -19.47 9.66 17.81
N VAL A 268 -19.95 10.22 16.70
CA VAL A 268 -20.72 9.52 15.69
C VAL A 268 -19.83 8.58 14.90
N ASP A 269 -20.36 7.39 14.63
CA ASP A 269 -19.75 6.41 13.75
C ASP A 269 -19.84 6.91 12.33
N GLY A 270 -18.73 7.33 11.73
CA GLY A 270 -18.73 7.83 10.35
C GLY A 270 -19.03 6.75 9.31
N SER A 271 -18.86 5.47 9.66
CA SER A 271 -19.08 4.33 8.74
C SER A 271 -20.51 3.78 8.77
N ASP A 272 -21.35 4.27 9.68
CA ASP A 272 -22.74 3.83 9.78
C ASP A 272 -23.57 4.40 8.61
N ALA A 273 -24.19 3.50 7.83
CA ALA A 273 -25.05 3.89 6.71
C ALA A 273 -26.32 4.65 7.16
N GLY A 274 -26.69 4.55 8.44
CA GLY A 274 -27.84 5.20 9.05
C GLY A 274 -27.61 6.62 9.57
N ILE A 275 -26.41 7.20 9.43
CA ILE A 275 -26.13 8.55 9.96
C ILE A 275 -27.00 9.59 9.22
N VAL A 276 -27.76 10.35 10.00
CA VAL A 276 -28.50 11.50 9.49
C VAL A 276 -27.63 12.75 9.63
N ILE A 277 -27.01 13.16 8.52
CA ILE A 277 -26.32 14.45 8.41
C ILE A 277 -27.22 15.42 7.65
N SER A 278 -27.58 16.54 8.28
CA SER A 278 -28.42 17.56 7.65
C SER A 278 -27.76 18.14 6.40
N LYS A 279 -28.56 18.66 5.46
CA LYS A 279 -28.02 19.25 4.22
C LYS A 279 -27.01 20.38 4.53
N GLN A 280 -27.33 21.25 5.48
CA GLN A 280 -26.45 22.34 5.90
C GLN A 280 -25.14 21.82 6.49
N ASP A 281 -25.20 20.75 7.29
CA ASP A 281 -24.01 20.16 7.89
C ASP A 281 -23.13 19.48 6.83
N ARG A 282 -23.72 18.79 5.84
CA ARG A 282 -22.97 18.23 4.69
C ARG A 282 -22.27 19.33 3.89
N GLU A 283 -22.95 20.43 3.60
CA GLU A 283 -22.36 21.58 2.91
C GLU A 283 -21.18 22.18 3.70
N PHE A 284 -21.29 22.28 5.04
CA PHE A 284 -20.19 22.73 5.88
C PHE A 284 -19.01 21.76 5.84
N LEU A 285 -19.26 20.46 5.99
CA LEU A 285 -18.23 19.41 5.97
C LEU A 285 -17.53 19.34 4.61
N SER A 286 -18.28 19.39 3.52
CA SER A 286 -17.76 19.43 2.15
C SER A 286 -16.83 20.62 1.94
N LYS A 287 -17.26 21.83 2.30
CA LYS A 287 -16.39 23.03 2.26
C LYS A 287 -15.15 22.88 3.14
N GLY A 288 -15.30 22.22 4.30
CA GLY A 288 -14.20 21.86 5.18
C GLY A 288 -13.15 21.00 4.46
N VAL A 289 -13.58 19.96 3.75
CA VAL A 289 -12.72 19.10 2.93
C VAL A 289 -12.06 19.89 1.82
N SER A 290 -12.81 20.68 1.04
CA SER A 290 -12.25 21.46 -0.07
C SER A 290 -11.17 22.44 0.38
N GLU A 291 -11.40 23.15 1.49
CA GLU A 291 -10.42 24.09 2.03
C GLU A 291 -9.17 23.39 2.58
N PHE A 292 -9.33 22.22 3.20
CA PHE A 292 -8.19 21.36 3.56
C PHE A 292 -7.40 20.95 2.32
N CYS A 293 -8.07 20.44 1.29
CA CYS A 293 -7.40 19.99 0.06
C CYS A 293 -6.68 21.14 -0.65
N ARG A 294 -7.28 22.33 -0.67
CA ARG A 294 -6.67 23.54 -1.23
C ARG A 294 -5.44 23.99 -0.46
N LEU A 295 -5.51 24.05 0.87
CA LEU A 295 -4.40 24.49 1.72
C LEU A 295 -3.24 23.48 1.77
N MET A 296 -3.51 22.21 1.51
CA MET A 296 -2.52 21.14 1.43
C MET A 296 -2.04 20.86 -0.01
N ASP A 297 -2.58 21.57 -1.01
CA ASP A 297 -2.33 21.39 -2.44
C ASP A 297 -2.56 19.95 -2.95
N ILE A 298 -3.69 19.37 -2.53
CA ILE A 298 -4.17 18.05 -2.97
C ILE A 298 -5.58 18.14 -3.57
N SER A 299 -5.97 19.31 -4.09
CA SER A 299 -7.29 19.53 -4.71
C SER A 299 -7.59 18.57 -5.87
N ALA A 300 -6.56 18.07 -6.57
CA ALA A 300 -6.73 17.05 -7.60
C ALA A 300 -7.35 15.74 -7.06
N CYS A 301 -7.10 15.42 -5.79
CA CYS A 301 -7.60 14.21 -5.13
C CYS A 301 -8.91 14.41 -4.37
N GLU A 302 -9.45 15.63 -4.31
CA GLU A 302 -10.63 15.96 -3.49
C GLU A 302 -11.83 15.08 -3.84
N LYS A 303 -12.10 14.88 -5.14
CA LYS A 303 -13.20 14.05 -5.63
C LYS A 303 -13.04 12.59 -5.20
N ASP A 304 -11.83 12.06 -5.28
CA ASP A 304 -11.55 10.69 -4.84
C ASP A 304 -11.67 10.54 -3.34
N ILE A 305 -11.15 11.49 -2.55
CA ILE A 305 -11.29 11.46 -1.09
C ILE A 305 -12.78 11.46 -0.71
N LEU A 306 -13.60 12.32 -1.30
CA LEU A 306 -15.04 12.38 -1.03
C LEU A 306 -15.75 11.08 -1.44
N ARG A 307 -15.46 10.57 -2.64
CA ARG A 307 -16.05 9.33 -3.18
C ARG A 307 -15.70 8.13 -2.30
N LEU A 308 -14.42 7.91 -2.03
CA LEU A 308 -13.90 6.78 -1.26
C LEU A 308 -14.39 6.80 0.19
N SER A 309 -14.54 7.99 0.78
CA SER A 309 -15.00 8.15 2.16
C SER A 309 -16.47 7.79 2.39
N GLY A 310 -17.27 7.71 1.31
CA GLY A 310 -18.72 7.45 1.37
C GLY A 310 -19.57 8.60 1.91
N ASN A 311 -19.01 9.50 2.74
CA ASN A 311 -19.66 10.72 3.21
C ASN A 311 -18.65 11.81 3.63
N GLU A 312 -19.13 13.04 3.75
CA GLU A 312 -18.32 14.23 4.03
C GLU A 312 -17.75 14.25 5.46
N LEU A 313 -18.41 13.58 6.42
CA LEU A 313 -17.91 13.49 7.80
C LEU A 313 -16.67 12.61 7.88
N VAL A 314 -16.67 11.47 7.20
CA VAL A 314 -15.50 10.59 7.09
C VAL A 314 -14.38 11.31 6.33
N ALA A 315 -14.71 11.93 5.19
CA ALA A 315 -13.75 12.65 4.37
C ALA A 315 -13.04 13.75 5.17
N VAL A 316 -13.79 14.57 5.92
CA VAL A 316 -13.17 15.64 6.72
C VAL A 316 -12.27 15.08 7.83
N LYS A 317 -12.67 13.97 8.47
CA LYS A 317 -11.86 13.32 9.51
C LYS A 317 -10.58 12.71 8.95
N ILE A 318 -10.61 12.19 7.71
CA ILE A 318 -9.43 11.70 6.98
C ILE A 318 -8.46 12.83 6.70
N VAL A 319 -8.88 13.93 6.08
CA VAL A 319 -7.97 15.05 5.76
C VAL A 319 -7.42 15.72 7.02
N MET A 320 -8.22 15.82 8.09
CA MET A 320 -7.70 16.23 9.41
C MET A 320 -6.64 15.25 9.95
N SER A 321 -6.77 13.96 9.67
CA SER A 321 -5.80 12.93 10.05
C SER A 321 -4.48 13.06 9.30
N VAL A 322 -4.53 13.42 8.01
CA VAL A 322 -3.35 13.75 7.20
C VAL A 322 -2.69 15.01 7.74
N TYR A 323 -3.44 16.08 7.94
CA TYR A 323 -2.92 17.32 8.52
C TYR A 323 -2.22 17.08 9.87
N ARG A 324 -2.80 16.29 10.77
CA ARG A 324 -2.18 15.96 12.06
C ARG A 324 -0.81 15.28 11.92
N ARG A 325 -0.58 14.50 10.86
CA ARG A 325 0.71 13.84 10.60
C ARG A 325 1.72 14.79 10.03
N VAL A 326 1.32 15.56 9.03
CA VAL A 326 2.16 16.61 8.45
C VAL A 326 2.60 17.60 9.54
N LYS A 327 1.68 17.98 10.44
CA LYS A 327 1.97 18.85 11.58
C LYS A 327 3.07 18.29 12.51
N ARG A 328 3.17 16.97 12.70
CA ARG A 328 4.24 16.37 13.51
C ARG A 328 5.63 16.57 12.90
N LEU A 329 5.69 16.84 11.59
CA LEU A 329 6.94 17.10 10.90
C LEU A 329 7.34 18.59 10.98
N PHE A 330 6.42 19.49 11.33
CA PHE A 330 6.72 20.92 11.43
C PHE A 330 7.80 21.20 12.47
N ASP A 331 7.73 20.57 13.64
CA ASP A 331 8.72 20.78 14.70
C ASP A 331 10.14 20.40 14.24
N PHE A 332 10.28 19.35 13.41
CA PHE A 332 11.58 18.97 12.85
C PHE A 332 12.08 19.97 11.80
N ILE A 333 11.17 20.54 10.99
CA ILE A 333 11.51 21.54 9.98
C ILE A 333 11.89 22.87 10.65
N GLU A 334 11.14 23.31 11.67
CA GLU A 334 11.41 24.56 12.41
C GLU A 334 12.74 24.52 13.17
N ARG A 335 13.17 23.34 13.59
CA ARG A 335 14.47 23.09 14.25
C ARG A 335 15.61 22.83 13.26
N ASP A 336 15.37 22.99 11.96
CA ASP A 336 16.30 22.66 10.87
C ASP A 336 16.79 21.19 10.90
N MET A 337 16.06 20.29 11.54
CA MET A 337 16.45 18.88 11.69
C MET A 337 16.06 18.02 10.51
N LEU A 338 14.96 18.36 9.83
CA LEU A 338 14.46 17.64 8.67
C LEU A 338 14.42 18.59 7.47
N LYS A 339 15.07 18.18 6.38
CA LYS A 339 14.97 18.85 5.08
C LYS A 339 14.34 17.87 4.09
N LEU A 340 13.16 18.24 3.60
CA LEU A 340 12.41 17.52 2.58
C LEU A 340 12.59 18.24 1.26
#